data_AF-A0A6I1GXI6-F1
#
_entry.id   AF-A0A6I1GXI6-F1
#
_cell.length_a   1.000
_cell.length_b   1.000
_cell.length_c   1.000
_cell.angle_alpha   90.00
_cell.angle_beta   90.00
_cell.angle_gamma   90.00
#
_symmetry.space_group_name_H-M   'P 1'
#
loop_
_entity.id
_entity.type
_entity.pdbx_description
1 polymer ?
#
loop_
_entity_poly.entity_id
_entity_poly.type
_entity_poly.pdbx_seq_one_letter_code
_entity_poly.pdbx_strand_id
1 'polypeptide(L)'
;MTTTTKSLHPLVLAAAVAVLLFCGVGTAALMGWLPSSQSDSQPLATSTSAEQMANLQANQPPAGAQPLAALPPQQQQPVRQPQPQQPQQQPQQQYAAAPAPQVCGNCGVIEAIHEVNTRAEGSGVGAAGGAVVGGLLGNQVGGGHGKQLATVLGAVGGAVAGNQIEGSVRATRSYNIVVRLDNGKTRTVHQSAAPNWRQGDRVRIVNGALRAMG
;
A
#
# COMPACT_ATOMS: atom_id res chain seq x y z
N MET A 1 35.00 -58.04 -0.24
CA MET A 1 33.71 -57.41 0.11
C MET A 1 32.94 -57.22 -1.18
N THR A 2 31.91 -58.02 -1.41
CA THR A 2 31.11 -58.07 -2.63
C THR A 2 30.14 -56.88 -2.67
N THR A 3 30.28 -56.00 -3.66
CA THR A 3 29.36 -54.88 -3.88
C THR A 3 28.07 -55.39 -4.55
N THR A 4 26.97 -55.41 -3.80
CA THR A 4 25.62 -55.56 -4.34
C THR A 4 25.25 -54.30 -5.14
N THR A 5 25.27 -54.39 -6.47
CA THR A 5 24.57 -53.47 -7.35
C THR A 5 23.08 -53.77 -7.24
N LYS A 6 22.35 -52.96 -6.44
CA LYS A 6 20.89 -53.00 -6.43
C LYS A 6 20.42 -52.42 -7.76
N SER A 7 20.11 -53.29 -8.73
CA SER A 7 19.46 -52.90 -9.97
C SER A 7 18.15 -52.19 -9.62
N LEU A 8 18.12 -50.87 -9.85
CA LEU A 8 16.90 -50.10 -9.74
C LEU A 8 15.92 -50.68 -10.77
N HIS A 9 14.78 -51.16 -10.29
CA HIS A 9 13.75 -51.70 -11.17
C HIS A 9 13.39 -50.64 -12.22
N PRO A 10 13.23 -51.01 -13.49
CA PRO A 10 12.88 -50.06 -14.56
C PRO A 10 11.60 -49.26 -14.25
N LEU A 11 10.71 -49.85 -13.44
CA LEU A 11 9.50 -49.21 -12.93
C LEU A 11 9.79 -48.04 -11.97
N VAL A 12 10.83 -48.15 -11.13
CA VAL A 12 11.23 -47.07 -10.21
C VAL A 12 11.81 -45.88 -10.97
N LEU A 13 12.53 -46.15 -12.07
CA LEU A 13 13.07 -45.09 -12.92
C LEU A 13 11.95 -44.36 -13.67
N ALA A 14 10.97 -45.09 -14.21
CA ALA A 14 9.78 -44.50 -14.84
C ALA A 14 8.97 -43.64 -13.83
N ALA A 15 8.81 -44.13 -12.59
CA ALA A 15 8.13 -43.38 -11.54
C ALA A 15 8.87 -42.09 -11.18
N ALA A 16 10.21 -42.13 -11.06
CA ALA A 16 11.01 -40.95 -10.75
C ALA A 16 10.90 -39.87 -11.85
N VAL A 17 10.90 -40.28 -13.12
CA VAL A 17 10.72 -39.35 -14.26
C VAL A 17 9.31 -38.74 -14.24
N ALA A 18 8.28 -39.54 -13.98
CA ALA A 18 6.90 -39.05 -13.89
C ALA A 18 6.72 -38.03 -12.76
N VAL A 19 7.29 -38.29 -11.57
CA VAL A 19 7.22 -37.39 -10.41
C VAL A 19 7.94 -36.06 -10.70
N LEU A 20 9.12 -36.09 -11.34
CA LEU A 20 9.85 -34.88 -11.71
C LEU A 20 9.07 -34.01 -12.71
N LEU A 21 8.46 -34.64 -13.72
CA LEU A 21 7.63 -33.93 -14.70
C LEU A 21 6.39 -33.32 -14.02
N PHE A 22 5.71 -34.06 -13.15
CA PHE A 22 4.53 -33.58 -12.43
C PHE A 22 4.88 -32.42 -11.47
N CYS A 23 5.96 -32.54 -10.69
CA CYS A 23 6.43 -31.46 -9.81
C CYS A 23 6.87 -30.22 -10.60
N GLY A 24 7.53 -30.40 -11.75
CA GLY A 24 7.91 -29.29 -12.63
C GLY A 24 6.70 -28.49 -13.09
N VAL A 25 5.66 -29.16 -13.63
CA VAL A 25 4.43 -28.50 -14.08
C VAL A 25 3.68 -27.83 -12.91
N GLY A 26 3.63 -28.47 -11.74
CA GLY A 26 3.01 -27.90 -10.54
C GLY A 26 3.67 -26.58 -10.08
N THR A 27 5.01 -26.52 -10.07
CA THR A 27 5.73 -25.29 -9.69
C THR A 27 5.55 -24.16 -10.71
N ALA A 28 5.46 -24.48 -12.01
CA ALA A 28 5.19 -23.50 -13.05
C ALA A 28 3.78 -22.88 -12.91
N ALA A 29 2.79 -23.64 -12.41
CA ALA A 29 1.46 -23.13 -12.11
C ALA A 29 1.47 -22.13 -10.94
N LEU A 30 2.14 -22.49 -9.84
CA LEU A 30 2.20 -21.65 -8.64
C LEU A 30 3.02 -20.37 -8.85
N MET A 31 4.07 -20.42 -9.68
CA MET A 31 4.89 -19.26 -10.06
C MET A 31 4.25 -18.40 -11.16
N GLY A 32 3.05 -18.74 -11.64
CA GLY A 32 2.33 -17.98 -12.67
C GLY A 32 2.97 -18.04 -14.06
N TRP A 33 3.75 -19.09 -14.35
CA TRP A 33 4.52 -19.23 -15.58
C TRP A 33 3.76 -20.02 -16.68
N LEU A 34 2.62 -20.63 -16.32
CA LEU A 34 1.72 -21.27 -17.28
C LEU A 34 0.73 -20.24 -17.87
N PRO A 35 0.53 -20.22 -19.20
CA PRO A 35 -0.49 -19.39 -19.82
C PRO A 35 -1.87 -19.82 -19.32
N SER A 36 -2.56 -18.90 -18.64
CA SER A 36 -3.91 -19.10 -18.15
C SER A 36 -4.88 -19.23 -19.32
N SER A 37 -5.47 -20.42 -19.51
CA SER A 37 -6.70 -20.56 -20.27
C SER A 37 -7.80 -19.83 -19.50
N GLN A 38 -8.22 -18.67 -20.00
CA GLN A 38 -9.34 -17.92 -19.47
C GLN A 38 -10.63 -18.75 -19.69
N SER A 39 -11.14 -19.37 -18.63
CA SER A 39 -12.54 -19.79 -18.60
C SER A 39 -13.35 -18.53 -18.29
N ASP A 40 -13.92 -17.92 -19.32
CA ASP A 40 -14.87 -16.81 -19.20
C ASP A 40 -16.03 -17.25 -18.29
N SER A 41 -15.90 -16.98 -17.00
CA SER A 41 -16.97 -17.05 -16.02
C SER A 41 -17.32 -15.61 -15.70
N GLN A 42 -18.03 -15.02 -16.65
CA GLN A 42 -18.61 -13.69 -16.59
C GLN A 42 -19.36 -13.53 -15.25
N PRO A 43 -18.93 -12.62 -14.36
CA PRO A 43 -19.74 -12.27 -13.21
C PRO A 43 -20.97 -11.55 -13.73
N LEU A 44 -22.11 -12.22 -13.61
CA LEU A 44 -23.42 -11.62 -13.82
C LEU A 44 -23.51 -10.41 -12.89
N ALA A 45 -23.49 -9.21 -13.49
CA ALA A 45 -23.68 -7.96 -12.78
C ALA A 45 -25.01 -8.04 -12.01
N THR A 46 -24.89 -8.20 -10.69
CA THR A 46 -26.00 -8.06 -9.77
C THR A 46 -26.20 -6.56 -9.54
N SER A 47 -26.73 -5.88 -10.54
CA SER A 47 -27.15 -4.48 -10.48
C SER A 47 -28.60 -4.40 -10.93
N THR A 48 -29.52 -4.92 -10.12
CA THR A 48 -30.95 -4.66 -10.29
C THR A 48 -31.67 -4.85 -8.97
N SER A 49 -31.75 -3.78 -8.17
CA SER A 49 -32.82 -3.59 -7.17
C SER A 49 -32.71 -2.26 -6.40
N ALA A 50 -31.53 -1.65 -6.29
CA ALA A 50 -31.38 -0.38 -5.56
C ALA A 50 -31.74 0.86 -6.40
N GLU A 51 -31.43 0.87 -7.70
CA GLU A 51 -31.67 2.03 -8.57
C GLU A 51 -33.14 2.20 -8.99
N GLN A 52 -33.94 1.12 -8.93
CA GLN A 52 -35.35 1.15 -9.34
C GLN A 52 -36.26 1.84 -8.32
N MET A 53 -35.84 1.94 -7.04
CA MET A 53 -36.64 2.60 -6.00
C MET A 53 -36.49 4.14 -6.02
N ALA A 54 -35.48 4.69 -6.69
CA ALA A 54 -35.26 6.13 -6.77
C ALA A 54 -36.06 6.83 -7.89
N ASN A 55 -36.50 6.08 -8.92
CA ASN A 55 -37.18 6.68 -10.08
C ASN A 55 -38.72 6.81 -9.90
N LEU A 56 -39.30 6.17 -8.87
CA LEU A 56 -40.74 6.26 -8.58
C LEU A 56 -41.15 7.50 -7.79
N GLN A 57 -40.19 8.30 -7.31
CA GLN A 57 -40.47 9.49 -6.48
C GLN A 57 -40.44 10.82 -7.25
N ALA A 58 -40.13 10.78 -8.55
CA ALA A 58 -39.97 11.98 -9.37
C ALA A 58 -41.24 12.43 -10.10
N ASN A 59 -42.39 11.75 -9.92
CA ASN A 59 -43.61 12.05 -10.67
C ASN A 59 -44.84 12.12 -9.77
N GLN A 60 -44.88 13.13 -8.88
CA GLN A 60 -46.13 13.59 -8.25
C GLN A 60 -46.41 15.03 -8.69
N PRO A 61 -47.57 15.32 -9.31
CA PRO A 61 -47.97 16.68 -9.63
C PRO A 61 -48.41 17.43 -8.36
N PRO A 62 -48.08 18.72 -8.20
CA PRO A 62 -48.64 19.53 -7.12
C PRO A 62 -50.13 19.78 -7.40
N ALA A 63 -51.00 19.12 -6.63
CA ALA A 63 -52.41 19.44 -6.53
C ALA A 63 -52.57 20.73 -5.72
N GLY A 64 -53.42 21.63 -6.23
CA GLY A 64 -53.44 23.04 -5.88
C GLY A 64 -54.00 23.41 -4.51
N ALA A 65 -53.77 24.67 -4.14
CA ALA A 65 -54.68 25.49 -3.36
C ALA A 65 -54.41 26.97 -3.69
N GLN A 66 -55.48 27.71 -3.94
CA GLN A 66 -55.54 29.06 -4.51
C GLN A 66 -55.50 30.16 -3.41
N PRO A 67 -55.95 31.43 -3.59
CA PRO A 67 -55.19 32.62 -3.22
C PRO A 67 -55.82 33.46 -2.07
N LEU A 68 -55.06 34.48 -1.65
CA LEU A 68 -55.46 35.73 -0.97
C LEU A 68 -56.40 35.67 0.25
N ALA A 69 -55.86 36.03 1.42
CA ALA A 69 -56.60 36.82 2.40
C ALA A 69 -55.63 37.80 3.08
N ALA A 70 -56.06 39.06 3.14
CA ALA A 70 -55.30 40.23 3.54
C ALA A 70 -54.84 40.21 5.01
N LEU A 71 -53.63 40.70 5.24
CA LEU A 71 -53.13 41.03 6.58
C LEU A 71 -53.83 42.30 7.10
N PRO A 72 -54.36 42.32 8.34
CA PRO A 72 -54.85 43.55 8.96
C PRO A 72 -53.70 44.51 9.34
N PRO A 73 -53.94 45.83 9.38
CA PRO A 73 -52.90 46.83 9.62
C PRO A 73 -52.38 46.81 11.07
N GLN A 74 -51.06 46.96 11.18
CA GLN A 74 -50.26 47.09 12.39
C GLN A 74 -50.77 48.24 13.28
N GLN A 75 -51.15 47.92 14.52
CA GLN A 75 -51.29 48.94 15.57
C GLN A 75 -49.92 49.33 16.09
N GLN A 76 -49.56 50.59 15.84
CA GLN A 76 -48.36 51.25 16.32
C GLN A 76 -48.34 51.28 17.85
N GLN A 77 -47.39 50.58 18.46
CA GLN A 77 -47.05 50.78 19.86
C GLN A 77 -46.30 52.12 20.01
N PRO A 78 -46.50 52.88 21.11
CA PRO A 78 -45.91 54.20 21.27
C PRO A 78 -44.38 54.08 21.25
N VAL A 79 -43.77 54.75 20.27
CA VAL A 79 -42.32 54.90 20.20
C VAL A 79 -41.89 55.71 21.42
N ARG A 80 -41.38 55.05 22.47
CA ARG A 80 -40.56 55.73 23.47
C ARG A 80 -39.34 56.26 22.73
N GLN A 81 -39.31 57.57 22.52
CA GLN A 81 -38.14 58.28 22.02
C GLN A 81 -36.97 58.00 22.97
N PRO A 82 -35.88 57.37 22.54
CA PRO A 82 -34.62 57.44 23.27
C PRO A 82 -34.11 58.88 23.14
N GLN A 83 -33.81 59.50 24.28
CA GLN A 83 -33.14 60.79 24.38
C GLN A 83 -31.91 60.88 23.45
N PRO A 84 -31.55 62.08 22.97
CA PRO A 84 -30.28 62.29 22.28
C PRO A 84 -29.13 62.01 23.25
N GLN A 85 -28.61 60.79 23.19
CA GLN A 85 -27.37 60.41 23.85
C GLN A 85 -26.25 61.18 23.16
N GLN A 86 -25.66 62.13 23.88
CA GLN A 86 -24.40 62.77 23.49
C GLN A 86 -23.39 61.67 23.14
N PRO A 87 -22.58 61.83 22.08
CA PRO A 87 -21.56 60.85 21.73
C PRO A 87 -20.53 60.79 22.86
N GLN A 88 -20.72 59.86 23.78
CA GLN A 88 -19.68 59.47 24.72
C GLN A 88 -18.54 58.90 23.90
N GLN A 89 -17.45 59.66 23.83
CA GLN A 89 -16.18 59.23 23.27
C GLN A 89 -15.72 58.02 24.08
N GLN A 90 -16.03 56.83 23.57
CA GLN A 90 -15.47 55.59 24.06
C GLN A 90 -13.95 55.68 23.89
N PRO A 91 -13.15 55.35 24.91
CA PRO A 91 -11.71 55.25 24.75
C PRO A 91 -11.47 54.23 23.63
N GLN A 92 -10.83 54.69 22.55
CA GLN A 92 -10.45 53.82 21.44
C GLN A 92 -9.47 52.79 22.00
N GLN A 93 -9.99 51.65 22.45
CA GLN A 93 -9.21 50.44 22.51
C GLN A 93 -8.77 50.21 21.07
N GLN A 94 -7.53 50.60 20.77
CA GLN A 94 -6.87 50.24 19.52
C GLN A 94 -7.06 48.73 19.38
N TYR A 95 -7.97 48.33 18.51
CA TYR A 95 -8.04 46.98 17.99
C TYR A 95 -6.68 46.76 17.35
N ALA A 96 -5.73 46.22 18.12
CA ALA A 96 -4.51 45.68 17.57
C ALA A 96 -4.97 44.70 16.50
N ALA A 97 -4.58 44.97 15.25
CA ALA A 97 -4.93 44.12 14.13
C ALA A 97 -4.62 42.67 14.51
N ALA A 98 -5.60 41.78 14.35
CA ALA A 98 -5.40 40.36 14.60
C ALA A 98 -4.17 39.90 13.80
N PRO A 99 -3.21 39.18 14.40
CA PRO A 99 -2.03 38.74 13.68
C PRO A 99 -2.47 37.95 12.44
N ALA A 100 -1.96 38.37 11.27
CA ALA A 100 -2.25 37.68 10.02
C ALA A 100 -1.83 36.20 10.14
N PRO A 101 -2.65 35.24 9.65
CA PRO A 101 -2.32 33.83 9.72
C PRO A 101 -0.98 33.60 9.01
N GLN A 102 -0.02 33.05 9.76
CA GLN A 102 1.33 32.81 9.25
C GLN A 102 1.25 31.68 8.22
N VAL A 103 1.44 32.01 6.94
CA VAL A 103 1.51 31.01 5.86
C VAL A 103 2.78 30.18 6.07
N CYS A 104 2.61 28.96 6.55
CA CYS A 104 3.72 28.07 6.76
C CYS A 104 4.17 27.46 5.43
N GLY A 105 5.29 27.95 4.88
CA GLY A 105 5.80 27.50 3.58
C GLY A 105 6.24 26.02 3.52
N ASN A 106 6.46 25.39 4.67
CA ASN A 106 6.84 23.98 4.80
C ASN A 106 5.74 23.11 5.41
N CYS A 107 4.53 23.64 5.53
CA CYS A 107 3.36 22.91 5.99
C CYS A 107 2.62 22.30 4.82
N GLY A 108 1.94 21.19 5.08
CA GLY A 108 1.22 20.47 4.06
C GLY A 108 0.41 19.31 4.64
N VAL A 109 -0.10 18.50 3.72
CA VAL A 109 -0.85 17.27 4.01
C VAL A 109 -0.15 16.08 3.38
N ILE A 110 -0.20 14.94 4.06
CA ILE A 110 0.33 13.68 3.50
C ILE A 110 -0.61 13.21 2.38
N GLU A 111 -0.08 13.12 1.17
CA GLU A 111 -0.80 12.58 0.01
C GLU A 111 -0.67 11.07 -0.09
N ALA A 112 0.49 10.50 0.24
CA ALA A 112 0.71 9.06 0.14
C ALA A 112 1.88 8.62 1.03
N ILE A 113 1.82 7.37 1.47
CA ILE A 113 2.89 6.69 2.18
C ILE A 113 3.17 5.41 1.41
N HIS A 114 4.35 5.32 0.80
CA HIS A 114 4.77 4.13 0.08
C HIS A 114 5.82 3.39 0.89
N GLU A 115 5.55 2.14 1.22
CA GLU A 115 6.58 1.23 1.73
C GLU A 115 7.42 0.74 0.55
N VAL A 116 8.73 0.90 0.68
CA VAL A 116 9.73 0.44 -0.27
C VAL A 116 10.60 -0.58 0.46
N ASN A 117 10.56 -1.82 0.00
CA ASN A 117 11.43 -2.86 0.50
C ASN A 117 12.64 -2.98 -0.41
N THR A 118 13.81 -2.54 0.06
CA THR A 118 15.05 -2.60 -0.71
C THR A 118 15.83 -3.83 -0.30
N ARG A 119 16.10 -4.71 -1.27
CA ARG A 119 16.96 -5.87 -1.06
C ARG A 119 18.33 -5.40 -0.58
N ALA A 120 18.83 -6.01 0.48
CA ALA A 120 20.18 -5.70 0.96
C ALA A 120 21.23 -6.25 0.00
N GLU A 121 22.37 -5.56 -0.08
CA GLU A 121 23.55 -6.11 -0.72
C GLU A 121 23.97 -7.40 0.00
N GLY A 122 24.09 -8.48 -0.78
CA GLY A 122 24.54 -9.75 -0.25
C GLY A 122 26.00 -9.67 0.17
N SER A 123 26.29 -10.03 1.42
CA SER A 123 27.66 -10.24 1.92
C SER A 123 28.33 -11.49 1.34
N GLY A 124 27.57 -12.32 0.61
CA GLY A 124 28.04 -13.58 0.04
C GLY A 124 28.15 -14.72 1.06
N VAL A 125 27.84 -14.48 2.33
CA VAL A 125 27.86 -15.49 3.39
C VAL A 125 26.87 -16.62 3.11
N GLY A 126 25.66 -16.27 2.69
CA GLY A 126 24.63 -17.23 2.27
C GLY A 126 25.04 -18.00 1.03
N ALA A 127 25.72 -17.35 0.08
CA ALA A 127 26.23 -18.02 -1.12
C ALA A 127 27.35 -19.01 -0.79
N ALA A 128 28.33 -18.62 0.03
CA ALA A 128 29.41 -19.49 0.46
C ALA A 128 28.90 -20.65 1.31
N GLY A 129 28.05 -20.37 2.31
CA GLY A 129 27.44 -21.39 3.15
C GLY A 129 26.57 -22.37 2.35
N GLY A 130 25.75 -21.84 1.44
CA GLY A 130 24.91 -22.63 0.54
C GLY A 130 25.72 -23.49 -0.43
N ALA A 131 26.84 -22.99 -0.94
CA ALA A 131 27.73 -23.75 -1.82
C ALA A 131 28.40 -24.92 -1.10
N VAL A 132 28.87 -24.70 0.13
CA VAL A 132 29.49 -25.75 0.94
C VAL A 132 28.46 -26.83 1.26
N VAL A 133 27.29 -26.45 1.77
CA VAL A 133 26.23 -27.40 2.12
C VAL A 133 25.73 -28.13 0.87
N GLY A 134 25.44 -27.41 -0.22
CA GLY A 134 24.96 -27.98 -1.48
C GLY A 134 25.99 -28.89 -2.15
N GLY A 135 27.27 -28.55 -2.08
CA GLY A 135 28.37 -29.38 -2.57
C GLY A 135 28.50 -30.67 -1.76
N LEU A 136 28.48 -30.59 -0.43
CA LEU A 136 28.57 -31.78 0.44
C LEU A 136 27.37 -32.71 0.28
N LEU A 137 26.18 -32.17 0.09
CA LEU A 137 24.97 -32.95 -0.21
C LEU A 137 25.05 -33.58 -1.62
N GLY A 138 25.43 -32.80 -2.64
CA GLY A 138 25.59 -33.29 -4.01
C GLY A 138 26.66 -34.37 -4.13
N ASN A 139 27.69 -34.31 -3.28
CA ASN A 139 28.77 -35.29 -3.21
C ASN A 139 28.33 -36.66 -2.64
N GLN A 140 27.17 -36.72 -1.98
CA GLN A 140 26.59 -37.97 -1.45
C GLN A 140 25.61 -38.63 -2.42
N VAL A 141 25.21 -37.92 -3.49
CA VAL A 141 24.23 -38.41 -4.46
C VAL A 141 24.96 -38.95 -5.69
N GLY A 142 24.90 -40.26 -5.88
CA GLY A 142 25.47 -40.96 -7.04
C GLY A 142 26.90 -41.48 -6.84
N GLY A 143 27.45 -42.08 -7.90
CA GLY A 143 28.81 -42.64 -7.91
C GLY A 143 29.62 -42.15 -9.11
N GLY A 144 30.95 -42.35 -9.05
CA GLY A 144 31.87 -41.99 -10.12
C GLY A 144 31.77 -40.52 -10.54
N HIS A 145 31.69 -40.28 -11.85
CA HIS A 145 31.57 -38.93 -12.42
C HIS A 145 30.24 -38.23 -12.09
N GLY A 146 29.17 -38.99 -11.80
CA GLY A 146 27.87 -38.40 -11.44
C GLY A 146 27.93 -37.60 -10.14
N LYS A 147 28.75 -38.05 -9.18
CA LYS A 147 29.02 -37.36 -7.91
C LYS A 147 29.70 -36.01 -8.11
N GLN A 148 30.67 -35.93 -9.03
CA GLN A 148 31.36 -34.66 -9.33
C GLN A 148 30.39 -33.64 -9.93
N LEU A 149 29.60 -34.06 -10.93
CA LEU A 149 28.61 -33.20 -11.56
C LEU A 149 27.55 -32.74 -10.54
N ALA A 150 27.04 -33.66 -9.72
CA ALA A 150 26.09 -33.34 -8.65
C ALA A 150 26.67 -32.39 -7.59
N THR A 151 27.95 -32.52 -7.25
CA THR A 151 28.65 -31.59 -6.35
C THR A 151 28.72 -30.19 -6.92
N VAL A 152 29.12 -30.04 -8.19
CA VAL A 152 29.23 -28.72 -8.85
C VAL A 152 27.85 -28.09 -8.99
N LEU A 153 26.86 -28.87 -9.44
CA LEU A 153 25.48 -28.40 -9.55
C LEU A 153 24.90 -28.01 -8.19
N GLY A 154 25.12 -28.83 -7.16
CA GLY A 154 24.68 -28.55 -5.80
C GLY A 154 25.34 -27.32 -5.20
N ALA A 155 26.64 -27.12 -5.44
CA ALA A 155 27.37 -25.95 -4.99
C ALA A 155 26.87 -24.66 -5.67
N VAL A 156 26.72 -24.67 -7.00
CA VAL A 156 26.22 -23.50 -7.75
C VAL A 156 24.76 -23.20 -7.38
N GLY A 157 23.91 -24.24 -7.32
CA GLY A 157 22.51 -24.09 -6.93
C GLY A 157 22.36 -23.58 -5.49
N GLY A 158 23.15 -24.14 -4.56
CA GLY A 158 23.20 -23.68 -3.17
C GLY A 158 23.72 -22.26 -3.02
N ALA A 159 24.70 -21.85 -3.82
CA ALA A 159 25.23 -20.49 -3.81
C ALA A 159 24.18 -19.45 -4.26
N VAL A 160 23.51 -19.72 -5.38
CA VAL A 160 22.49 -18.82 -5.94
C VAL A 160 21.28 -18.73 -4.99
N ALA A 161 20.79 -19.88 -4.51
CA ALA A 161 19.69 -19.92 -3.56
C ALA A 161 20.07 -19.19 -2.26
N GLY A 162 21.28 -19.42 -1.74
CA GLY A 162 21.77 -18.79 -0.52
C GLY A 162 21.87 -17.26 -0.65
N ASN A 163 22.38 -16.74 -1.77
CA ASN A 163 22.46 -15.29 -2.00
C ASN A 163 21.07 -14.63 -2.08
N GLN A 164 20.13 -15.29 -2.75
CA GLN A 164 18.76 -14.80 -2.91
C GLN A 164 18.04 -14.72 -1.55
N ILE A 165 18.19 -15.75 -0.72
CA ILE A 165 17.62 -15.80 0.63
C ILE A 165 18.26 -14.71 1.49
N GLU A 166 19.59 -14.58 1.46
CA GLU A 166 20.29 -13.57 2.25
C GLU A 166 19.81 -12.15 1.93
N GLY A 167 19.76 -11.78 0.64
CA GLY A 167 19.31 -10.44 0.23
C GLY A 167 17.86 -10.16 0.65
N SER A 168 16.99 -11.17 0.62
CA SER A 168 15.59 -11.03 1.02
C SER A 168 15.41 -10.97 2.54
N VAL A 169 16.14 -11.79 3.31
CA VAL A 169 16.07 -11.81 4.79
C VAL A 169 16.66 -10.53 5.37
N ARG A 170 17.71 -9.99 4.73
CA ARG A 170 18.34 -8.73 5.13
C ARG A 170 17.70 -7.50 4.50
N ALA A 171 16.62 -7.65 3.74
CA ALA A 171 15.98 -6.54 3.06
C ALA A 171 15.57 -5.45 4.06
N THR A 172 15.86 -4.20 3.72
CA THR A 172 15.60 -3.05 4.57
C THR A 172 14.33 -2.36 4.10
N ARG A 173 13.40 -2.15 5.03
CA ARG A 173 12.18 -1.39 4.79
C ARG A 173 12.47 0.10 4.90
N SER A 174 12.02 0.86 3.92
CA SER A 174 12.04 2.32 3.90
C SER A 174 10.67 2.84 3.50
N TYR A 175 10.35 4.06 3.89
CA TYR A 175 9.07 4.70 3.64
C TYR A 175 9.29 6.01 2.89
N ASN A 176 8.65 6.13 1.73
CA ASN A 176 8.60 7.35 0.94
C ASN A 176 7.29 8.05 1.23
N ILE A 177 7.35 9.15 1.97
CA ILE A 177 6.17 9.90 2.40
C ILE A 177 6.04 11.12 1.50
N VAL A 178 4.98 11.14 0.71
CA VAL A 178 4.67 12.20 -0.24
C VAL A 178 3.80 13.23 0.47
N VAL A 179 4.31 14.45 0.60
CA VAL A 179 3.63 15.56 1.26
C VAL A 179 3.32 16.64 0.23
N ARG A 180 2.05 16.99 0.07
CA ARG A 180 1.63 18.18 -0.67
C ARG A 180 1.66 19.37 0.26
N LEU A 181 2.59 20.27 0.00
CA LEU A 181 2.73 21.52 0.73
C LEU A 181 1.57 22.46 0.40
N ASP A 182 1.27 23.37 1.32
CA ASP A 182 0.20 24.36 1.15
C ASP A 182 0.48 25.34 0.00
N ASN A 183 1.74 25.43 -0.45
CA ASN A 183 2.14 26.18 -1.65
C ASN A 183 1.88 25.42 -2.98
N GLY A 184 1.25 24.24 -2.93
CA GLY A 184 0.93 23.40 -4.08
C GLY A 184 2.07 22.51 -4.58
N LYS A 185 3.29 22.59 -4.00
CA LYS A 185 4.41 21.72 -4.36
C LYS A 185 4.37 20.41 -3.57
N THR A 186 4.83 19.33 -4.19
CA THR A 186 4.97 18.04 -3.51
C THR A 186 6.42 17.81 -3.08
N ARG A 187 6.62 17.25 -1.88
CA ARG A 187 7.92 16.82 -1.35
C ARG A 187 7.87 15.41 -0.82
N THR A 188 8.88 14.63 -1.17
CA THR A 188 9.06 13.27 -0.67
C THR A 188 10.04 13.27 0.49
N VAL A 189 9.63 12.70 1.61
CA VAL A 189 10.48 12.49 2.78
C VAL A 189 10.76 10.99 2.92
N HIS A 190 12.03 10.63 2.92
CA HIS A 190 12.49 9.25 3.10
C HIS A 190 12.68 8.97 4.60
N GLN A 191 12.06 7.92 5.10
CA GLN A 191 12.25 7.48 6.49
C GLN A 191 12.50 5.97 6.55
N SER A 192 13.47 5.54 7.35
CA SER A 192 13.80 4.13 7.57
C SER A 192 12.89 3.45 8.61
N ALA A 193 12.15 4.22 9.42
CA ALA A 193 11.22 3.72 10.42
C ALA A 193 9.76 3.90 9.97
N ALA A 194 8.89 2.98 10.40
CA ALA A 194 7.47 3.05 10.12
C ALA A 194 6.86 4.35 10.69
N PRO A 195 6.27 5.21 9.85
CA PRO A 195 5.63 6.42 10.33
C PRO A 195 4.32 6.08 11.06
N ASN A 196 4.02 6.82 12.14
CA ASN A 196 2.71 6.77 12.78
C ASN A 196 1.67 7.68 12.09
N TRP A 197 2.04 8.24 10.93
CA TRP A 197 1.21 9.15 10.16
C TRP A 197 0.31 8.39 9.19
N ARG A 198 -0.84 8.97 8.86
CA ARG A 198 -1.79 8.50 7.86
C ARG A 198 -1.89 9.48 6.71
N GLN A 199 -2.37 8.99 5.57
CA GLN A 199 -2.77 9.85 4.47
C GLN A 199 -3.82 10.85 4.96
N GLY A 200 -3.64 12.13 4.63
CA GLY A 200 -4.48 13.24 5.08
C GLY A 200 -3.98 13.97 6.33
N ASP A 201 -3.00 13.43 7.07
CA ASP A 201 -2.46 14.10 8.25
C ASP A 201 -1.77 15.43 7.88
N ARG A 202 -2.03 16.47 8.69
CA ARG A 202 -1.35 17.76 8.60
C ARG A 202 0.03 17.66 9.23
N VAL A 203 1.05 17.96 8.45
CA VAL A 203 2.44 17.89 8.89
C VAL A 203 3.23 19.10 8.43
N ARG A 204 4.29 19.41 9.17
CA ARG A 204 5.32 20.38 8.77
C ARG A 204 6.65 19.69 8.59
N ILE A 205 7.36 20.06 7.53
CA ILE A 205 8.70 19.55 7.25
C ILE A 205 9.74 20.44 7.95
N VAL A 206 10.50 19.86 8.87
CA VAL A 206 11.55 20.54 9.66
C VAL A 206 12.84 19.74 9.56
N ASN A 207 13.90 20.31 8.98
CA ASN A 207 15.19 19.64 8.79
C ASN A 207 15.08 18.27 8.09
N GLY A 208 14.14 18.13 7.15
CA GLY A 208 13.87 16.86 6.46
C GLY A 208 13.06 15.84 7.25
N ALA A 209 12.66 16.14 8.48
CA ALA A 209 11.77 15.29 9.29
C ALA A 209 10.34 15.85 9.32
N LEU A 210 9.37 14.94 9.46
CA LEU A 210 7.96 15.30 9.65
C LEU A 210 7.68 15.58 11.13
N ARG A 211 6.88 16.63 11.37
CA ARG A 211 6.36 16.97 12.69
C ARG A 211 4.86 17.20 12.60
N ALA A 212 4.14 16.79 13.64
CA ALA A 212 2.72 17.07 13.79
C ALA A 212 2.50 18.59 13.78
N MET A 213 1.46 19.00 13.07
CA MET A 213 0.83 20.29 13.30
C MET A 213 -0.24 20.06 14.38
N GLY A 214 0.09 20.44 15.62
CA GLY A 214 -0.85 20.42 16.74
C GLY A 214 -1.90 21.52 16.64
#